data_AF-A0A9D4J3Q9-F1
#
_entry.id   AF-A0A9D4J3Q9-F1
#
_cell.length_a   1.000
_cell.length_b   1.000
_cell.length_c   1.000
_cell.angle_alpha   90.00
_cell.angle_beta   90.00
_cell.angle_gamma   90.00
#
_symmetry.space_group_name_H-M   'P 1'
#
loop_
_entity.id
_entity.type
_entity.pdbx_description
1 polymer ?
#
loop_
_entity_poly.entity_id
_entity_poly.type
_entity_poly.pdbx_seq_one_letter_code
_entity_poly.pdbx_strand_id
1 'polypeptide(L)'
;MKDIQILLDMCKYFRFACSKLAAEASVKQGAHNKALYDGKEGASGLDVNNKVLVRQTHFDGKHKLADRWEPHTYTVVEIPNRYTCI
;
A
#
# COMPACT_ATOMS: atom_id res chain seq x y z
N MET A 1 50.69 4.27 8.66
CA MET A 1 49.62 5.20 8.17
C MET A 1 48.80 4.62 7.02
N LYS A 2 49.40 3.92 6.04
CA LYS A 2 48.66 3.28 4.94
C LYS A 2 47.72 2.16 5.39
N ASP A 3 48.09 1.40 6.41
CA ASP A 3 47.30 0.25 6.91
C ASP A 3 45.98 0.69 7.57
N ILE A 4 45.99 1.84 8.26
CA ILE A 4 44.78 2.44 8.85
C ILE A 4 43.82 2.89 7.75
N GLN A 5 44.34 3.45 6.66
CA GLN A 5 43.54 3.88 5.51
C GLN A 5 42.87 2.68 4.83
N ILE A 6 43.60 1.58 4.65
CA ILE A 6 43.06 0.33 4.09
C ILE A 6 41.89 -0.19 4.94
N LEU A 7 42.04 -0.23 6.28
CA LEU A 7 40.97 -0.68 7.18
C LEU A 7 39.74 0.23 7.14
N LEU A 8 39.93 1.54 7.05
CA LEU A 8 38.83 2.50 6.92
C LEU A 8 38.06 2.30 5.60
N ASP A 9 38.76 2.06 4.51
CA ASP A 9 38.16 1.84 3.20
C ASP A 9 37.43 0.49 3.14
N MET A 10 37.97 -0.56 3.76
CA MET A 10 37.27 -1.84 3.92
C MET A 10 35.98 -1.69 4.74
N CYS A 11 36.01 -0.96 5.85
CA CYS A 11 34.82 -0.69 6.67
C CYS A 11 33.74 0.09 5.90
N LYS A 12 34.14 1.07 5.08
CA LYS A 12 33.21 1.80 4.21
C LYS A 12 32.60 0.88 3.14
N TYR A 13 33.43 0.06 2.51
CA TYR A 13 32.98 -0.89 1.48
C TYR A 13 31.98 -1.90 2.06
N PHE A 14 32.29 -2.49 3.21
CA PHE A 14 31.41 -3.46 3.85
C PHE A 14 30.06 -2.85 4.21
N ARG A 15 30.06 -1.62 4.74
CA ARG A 15 28.84 -0.89 5.09
C ARG A 15 27.96 -0.63 3.86
N PHE A 16 28.58 -0.22 2.74
CA PHE A 16 27.89 -0.02 1.47
C PHE A 16 27.32 -1.32 0.89
N ALA A 17 28.10 -2.42 0.93
CA ALA A 17 27.65 -3.72 0.45
C ALA A 17 26.45 -4.23 1.28
N CYS A 18 26.52 -4.13 2.61
CA CYS A 18 25.41 -4.50 3.49
C CYS A 18 24.16 -3.65 3.24
N SER A 19 24.29 -2.33 3.08
CA SER A 19 23.12 -1.48 2.82
C SER A 19 22.44 -1.81 1.50
N LYS A 20 23.23 -2.15 0.46
CA LYS A 20 22.71 -2.56 -0.84
C LYS A 20 21.92 -3.88 -0.73
N LEU A 21 22.49 -4.88 -0.05
CA LEU A 21 21.81 -6.16 0.21
C LEU A 21 20.52 -5.98 1.02
N ALA A 22 20.55 -5.13 2.04
CA ALA A 22 19.37 -4.84 2.85
C ALA A 22 18.26 -4.15 2.04
N ALA A 23 18.63 -3.21 1.16
CA ALA A 23 17.69 -2.55 0.27
C ALA A 23 17.03 -3.53 -0.72
N GLU A 24 17.81 -4.41 -1.34
CA GLU A 24 17.28 -5.43 -2.26
C GLU A 24 16.32 -6.40 -1.56
N ALA A 25 16.66 -6.84 -0.34
CA ALA A 25 15.78 -7.68 0.47
C ALA A 25 14.50 -6.96 0.87
N SER A 26 14.59 -5.68 1.27
CA SER A 26 13.43 -4.87 1.62
C SER A 26 12.47 -4.67 0.45
N VAL A 27 12.98 -4.48 -0.78
CA VAL A 27 12.15 -4.37 -1.98
C VAL A 27 11.40 -5.67 -2.26
N LYS A 28 12.09 -6.81 -2.20
CA LYS A 28 11.49 -8.14 -2.40
C LYS A 28 10.40 -8.42 -1.36
N GLN A 29 10.69 -8.16 -0.09
CA GLN A 29 9.72 -8.36 0.98
C GLN A 29 8.54 -7.39 0.87
N GLY A 30 8.80 -6.14 0.47
CA GLY A 30 7.75 -5.15 0.21
C GLY A 30 6.79 -5.59 -0.88
N ALA A 31 7.30 -6.10 -2.00
CA ALA A 31 6.49 -6.63 -3.08
C ALA A 31 5.66 -7.85 -2.65
N HIS A 32 6.26 -8.78 -1.90
CA HIS A 32 5.56 -9.94 -1.35
C HIS A 32 4.43 -9.54 -0.38
N ASN A 33 4.71 -8.62 0.55
CA ASN A 33 3.72 -8.14 1.49
C ASN A 33 2.57 -7.40 0.78
N LYS A 34 2.88 -6.61 -0.26
CA LYS A 34 1.86 -5.96 -1.10
C LYS A 34 0.98 -6.99 -1.78
N ALA A 35 1.56 -8.01 -2.41
CA ALA A 35 0.79 -9.08 -3.08
C ALA A 35 -0.13 -9.83 -2.11
N LEU A 36 0.34 -10.11 -0.89
CA LEU A 36 -0.49 -10.73 0.16
C LEU A 36 -1.60 -9.81 0.65
N TYR A 37 -1.36 -8.50 0.74
CA TYR A 37 -2.36 -7.52 1.12
C TYR A 37 -3.43 -7.39 0.03
N ASP A 38 -3.02 -7.18 -1.22
CA ASP A 38 -3.92 -7.09 -2.38
C ASP A 38 -4.75 -8.38 -2.54
N GLY A 39 -4.18 -9.56 -2.26
CA GLY A 39 -4.90 -10.83 -2.28
C GLY A 39 -5.82 -11.08 -1.07
N LYS A 40 -5.61 -10.37 0.04
CA LYS A 40 -6.47 -10.41 1.23
C LYS A 40 -7.59 -9.38 1.20
N GLU A 41 -7.54 -8.38 0.33
CA GLU A 41 -8.68 -7.56 -0.06
C GLU A 41 -9.68 -8.38 -0.89
N GLY A 42 -10.03 -9.58 -0.43
CA GLY A 42 -11.27 -10.23 -0.83
C GLY A 42 -12.40 -9.30 -0.41
N ALA A 43 -13.18 -8.85 -1.38
CA ALA A 43 -14.31 -7.97 -1.16
C ALA A 43 -15.12 -8.48 0.04
N SER A 44 -15.07 -7.75 1.16
CA SER A 44 -16.03 -7.99 2.24
C SER A 44 -17.40 -7.80 1.60
N GLY A 45 -18.18 -8.88 1.55
CA GLY A 45 -19.51 -8.86 0.97
C GLY A 45 -20.31 -7.75 1.63
N LEU A 46 -20.79 -6.82 0.81
CA LEU A 46 -21.62 -5.72 1.30
C LEU A 46 -22.92 -6.32 1.84
N ASP A 47 -23.25 -6.09 3.11
CA ASP A 47 -24.53 -6.50 3.68
C ASP A 47 -25.31 -5.30 4.24
N VAL A 48 -26.63 -5.47 4.35
CA VAL A 48 -27.52 -4.47 4.96
C VAL A 48 -27.08 -4.22 6.41
N ASN A 49 -27.13 -2.97 6.84
CA ASN A 49 -26.62 -2.46 8.12
C ASN A 49 -25.09 -2.36 8.26
N ASN A 50 -24.31 -2.70 7.23
CA ASN A 50 -22.87 -2.41 7.24
C ASN A 50 -22.62 -0.91 7.14
N LYS A 51 -21.53 -0.46 7.78
CA LYS A 51 -21.04 0.92 7.71
C LYS A 51 -20.01 1.06 6.61
N VAL A 52 -20.25 1.95 5.66
CA VAL A 52 -19.39 2.15 4.49
C VAL A 52 -19.00 3.61 4.30
N LEU A 53 -17.85 3.81 3.67
CA LEU A 53 -17.43 5.10 3.13
C LEU A 53 -17.66 5.10 1.63
N VAL A 54 -18.10 6.24 1.10
CA VAL A 54 -18.33 6.40 -0.33
C VAL A 54 -17.14 7.15 -0.93
N ARG A 55 -16.60 6.61 -2.02
CA ARG A 55 -15.53 7.25 -2.80
C ARG A 55 -16.15 8.13 -3.87
N GLN A 56 -15.67 9.36 -3.99
CA GLN A 56 -16.05 10.24 -5.10
C GLN A 56 -15.37 9.75 -6.39
N THR A 57 -16.15 9.21 -7.34
CA THR A 57 -15.64 8.63 -8.60
C THR A 57 -15.47 9.67 -9.72
N HIS A 58 -16.20 10.78 -9.64
CA HIS A 58 -16.20 11.85 -10.65
C HIS A 58 -16.01 13.22 -10.00
N PHE A 59 -15.46 14.14 -10.77
CA PHE A 59 -15.24 15.53 -10.37
C PHE A 59 -16.15 16.42 -11.20
N ASP A 60 -16.95 17.25 -10.55
CA ASP A 60 -17.53 18.43 -11.17
C ASP A 60 -16.54 19.59 -10.98
N GLY A 61 -15.43 19.61 -11.74
CA GLY A 61 -14.46 20.72 -11.66
C GLY A 61 -13.05 20.46 -12.23
N LYS A 62 -12.27 21.54 -12.37
CA LYS A 62 -10.94 21.59 -13.04
C LYS A 62 -9.76 21.03 -12.21
N HIS A 63 -10.00 20.56 -10.99
CA HIS A 63 -8.93 20.19 -10.05
C HIS A 63 -9.05 18.73 -9.59
N LYS A 64 -8.35 17.79 -10.24
CA LYS A 64 -8.11 16.38 -9.81
C LYS A 64 -6.64 16.32 -9.29
N LEU A 65 -6.19 15.59 -8.26
CA LEU A 65 -6.49 14.27 -7.68
C LEU A 65 -6.15 14.30 -6.17
N ALA A 66 -7.14 14.08 -5.31
CA ALA A 66 -6.89 13.50 -4.00
C ALA A 66 -7.94 12.40 -3.83
N ASP A 67 -7.56 11.21 -3.38
CA ASP A 67 -8.51 10.15 -3.04
C ASP A 67 -9.35 10.60 -1.85
N ARG A 68 -10.43 11.34 -2.14
CA ARG A 68 -11.35 11.85 -1.13
C ARG A 68 -12.45 10.83 -0.94
N TRP A 69 -12.27 10.00 0.07
CA TRP A 69 -13.38 9.38 0.76
C TRP A 69 -14.23 10.49 1.40
N GLU A 70 -15.54 10.37 1.34
CA GLU A 70 -16.40 11.29 2.07
C GLU A 70 -16.16 11.15 3.59
N PRO A 71 -16.17 12.26 4.35
CA PRO A 71 -15.87 12.21 5.78
C PRO A 71 -16.99 11.53 6.60
N HIS A 72 -18.18 11.36 6.02
CA HIS A 72 -19.32 10.78 6.69
C HIS A 72 -19.45 9.29 6.36
N THR A 73 -19.81 8.51 7.38
CA THR A 73 -20.10 7.08 7.23
C THR A 73 -21.57 6.88 6.91
N TYR A 74 -21.85 6.04 5.92
CA TYR A 74 -23.20 5.66 5.52
C TYR A 74 -23.54 4.26 6.01
N THR A 75 -24.83 3.98 6.19
CA THR A 75 -25.32 2.64 6.53
C THR A 75 -26.08 2.09 5.33
N VAL A 76 -25.76 0.87 4.92
CA VAL A 76 -26.43 0.21 3.79
C VAL A 76 -27.87 -0.13 4.19
N VAL A 77 -28.85 0.42 3.47
CA VAL A 77 -30.27 0.16 3.70
C VAL A 77 -30.77 -0.96 2.78
N GLU A 78 -30.32 -0.96 1.52
CA GLU A 78 -30.71 -1.95 0.53
C GLU A 78 -29.60 -2.13 -0.53
N ILE A 79 -29.48 -3.35 -1.07
CA ILE A 79 -28.55 -3.68 -2.16
C ILE A 79 -29.40 -4.15 -3.34
N PRO A 80 -29.60 -3.30 -4.35
CA PRO A 80 -30.30 -3.71 -5.56
C PRO A 80 -29.46 -4.75 -6.31
N ASN A 81 -30.05 -5.91 -6.59
CA ASN A 81 -29.46 -7.04 -7.31
C ASN A 81 -28.32 -7.79 -6.56
N ARG A 82 -28.68 -8.58 -5.54
CA ARG A 82 -27.74 -9.37 -4.70
C ARG A 82 -26.91 -10.44 -5.43
N TYR A 83 -27.13 -10.70 -6.72
CA TYR A 83 -26.54 -11.84 -7.43
C TYR A 83 -25.40 -11.50 -8.39
N THR A 84 -24.99 -10.24 -8.51
CA THR A 84 -23.88 -9.84 -9.40
C THR A 84 -22.75 -9.23 -8.61
N CYS A 85 -21.97 -10.09 -7.95
CA CYS A 85 -20.64 -9.77 -7.44
C CYS A 85 -19.64 -10.44 -8.39
N ILE A 86 -19.00 -9.67 -9.28
CA ILE A 86 -17.80 -10.06 -10.05
C ILE A 86 -16.71 -9.05 -9.71
#